data_AF-A0A522T9K3-F1
#
_entry.id   AF-A0A522T9K3-F1
#
_cell.length_a   1.000
_cell.length_b   1.000
_cell.length_c   1.000
_cell.angle_alpha   90.00
_cell.angle_beta   90.00
_cell.angle_gamma   90.00
#
_symmetry.space_group_name_H-M   'P 1'
#
loop_
_entity.id
_entity.type
_entity.pdbx_description
1 polymer ?
#
loop_
_entity_poly.entity_id
_entity_poly.type
_entity_poly.pdbx_seq_one_letter_code
_entity_poly.pdbx_strand_id
1 'polypeptide(L)' 'MQQREATLEDLQRLRQWVASGPLAPDGPRHKDFGSFKLCSNGEYPLTVLAPGMAAFGLEID' A
#
# COMPACT_ATOMS: atom_id res chain seq x y z
N MET A 1 -3.38 -7.73 -19.16
CA MET A 1 -3.60 -7.38 -17.73
C MET A 1 -3.18 -8.60 -16.91
N GLN A 2 -2.14 -8.48 -16.08
CA GLN A 2 -1.85 -9.51 -15.08
C GLN A 2 -2.70 -9.21 -13.86
N GLN A 3 -3.59 -10.14 -13.50
CA GLN A 3 -4.40 -10.06 -12.30
C GLN A 3 -3.62 -10.78 -11.19
N ARG A 4 -3.20 -10.04 -10.17
CA ARG A 4 -2.62 -10.65 -8.98
C ARG A 4 -3.74 -10.97 -7.99
N GLU A 5 -3.71 -12.18 -7.45
CA GLU A 5 -4.51 -12.55 -6.30
C GLU A 5 -3.81 -12.06 -5.02
N ALA A 6 -4.48 -11.20 -4.25
CA ALA A 6 -4.06 -10.89 -2.89
C ALA A 6 -4.41 -12.07 -1.99
N THR A 7 -3.46 -12.53 -1.18
CA THR A 7 -3.72 -13.61 -0.22
C THR A 7 -4.58 -13.11 0.94
N LEU A 8 -5.22 -14.01 1.68
CA LEU A 8 -5.93 -13.62 2.91
C LEU A 8 -5.00 -12.94 3.92
N GLU A 9 -3.73 -13.38 3.99
CA GLU A 9 -2.72 -12.79 4.85
C GLU A 9 -2.38 -11.35 4.42
N ASP A 10 -2.27 -11.08 3.11
CA ASP A 10 -2.07 -9.74 2.57
C ASP A 10 -3.21 -8.81 3.01
N LEU A 11 -4.46 -9.27 2.93
CA LEU A 11 -5.63 -8.51 3.35
C LEU A 11 -5.66 -8.27 4.87
N GLN A 12 -5.22 -9.24 5.67
CA GLN A 12 -5.13 -9.09 7.13
C GLN A 12 -4.09 -8.04 7.53
N ARG A 13 -2.90 -8.05 6.91
CA ARG A 13 -1.86 -7.05 7.15
C ARG A 13 -2.33 -5.65 6.75
N LEU A 14 -2.99 -5.52 5.61
CA LEU A 14 -3.59 -4.24 5.18
C LEU A 14 -4.61 -3.74 6.21
N ARG A 15 -5.52 -4.60 6.66
CA ARG A 15 -6.54 -4.23 7.65
C ARG A 15 -5.92 -3.79 8.99
N GLN A 16 -4.89 -4.51 9.46
CA GLN A 16 -4.17 -4.17 10.68
C GLN A 16 -3.48 -2.81 10.57
N TRP A 17 -2.86 -2.53 9.43
CA TRP A 17 -2.22 -1.25 9.16
C TRP A 17 -3.25 -0.12 9.10
N VAL A 18 -4.39 -0.28 8.41
CA VAL A 18 -5.44 0.76 8.43
C VAL A 18 -5.95 1.01 9.86
N ALA A 19 -6.13 -0.06 10.64
CA ALA A 19 -6.60 0.04 12.02
C ALA A 19 -5.61 0.72 12.99
N SER A 20 -4.31 0.78 12.66
CA SER A 20 -3.33 1.51 13.48
C SER A 20 -3.41 3.03 13.33
N GLY A 21 -4.20 3.53 12.36
CA GLY A 21 -4.35 4.96 12.11
C GLY A 21 -3.08 5.63 11.60
N PRO A 22 -2.49 5.16 10.49
CA PRO A 22 -1.22 5.68 9.99
C PRO A 22 -1.36 7.14 9.56
N LEU A 23 -0.33 7.93 9.84
CA LEU A 23 -0.29 9.33 9.41
C LEU A 23 -0.39 9.39 7.88
N ALA A 24 -1.32 10.21 7.38
CA ALA A 24 -1.54 10.44 5.97
C ALA A 24 -1.13 11.86 5.56
N PRO A 25 0.18 12.16 5.48
CA PRO A 25 0.62 13.45 4.97
C PRO A 25 0.17 13.66 3.53
N ASP A 26 -0.05 14.92 3.17
CA ASP A 26 -0.41 15.29 1.82
C ASP A 26 0.68 14.90 0.81
N GLY A 27 0.25 14.52 -0.38
CA GLY A 27 1.12 14.18 -1.49
C GLY A 27 1.32 12.67 -1.70
N PRO A 28 2.04 12.29 -2.78
CA PRO A 28 2.25 10.91 -3.17
C PRO A 28 3.10 10.14 -2.15
N ARG A 29 2.63 8.95 -1.78
CA ARG A 29 3.24 8.09 -0.77
C ARG A 29 2.94 6.62 -1.01
N HIS A 30 3.73 5.74 -0.44
CA HIS A 30 3.50 4.30 -0.54
C HIS A 30 3.94 3.55 0.71
N LYS A 31 3.22 2.49 1.05
CA LYS A 31 3.60 1.52 2.09
C LYS A 31 4.01 0.21 1.44
N ASP A 32 5.19 -0.30 1.78
CA ASP A 32 5.63 -1.64 1.40
C ASP A 32 5.20 -2.69 2.46
N PHE A 33 4.45 -3.69 2.04
CA PHE A 33 4.03 -4.85 2.84
C PHE A 33 4.90 -6.09 2.57
N GLY A 34 5.96 -5.94 1.77
CA GLY A 34 6.86 -6.98 1.28
C GLY A 34 6.26 -7.75 0.10
N SER A 35 5.04 -8.27 0.28
CA SER A 35 4.32 -8.97 -0.77
C SER A 35 3.69 -7.98 -1.76
N PHE A 36 3.26 -6.78 -1.36
CA PHE A 36 2.71 -5.73 -2.23
C PHE A 36 3.09 -4.36 -1.72
N LYS A 37 2.94 -3.34 -2.59
CA LYS A 37 2.98 -1.94 -2.16
C LYS A 37 1.62 -1.29 -2.33
N LEU A 38 1.15 -0.54 -1.35
CA LEU A 38 -0.03 0.31 -1.45
C LEU A 38 0.42 1.74 -1.74
N CYS A 39 0.00 2.31 -2.87
CA CYS A 39 0.24 3.70 -3.22
C CYS A 39 -0.98 4.55 -2.88
N SER A 40 -0.75 5.73 -2.30
CA SER A 40 -1.79 6.65 -1.83
C SER A 40 -1.37 8.10 -2.08
N ASN A 41 -2.34 9.01 -2.03
CA ASN A 41 -2.10 10.45 -1.98
C ASN A 41 -2.99 11.07 -0.89
N GLY A 42 -2.37 11.59 0.17
CA GLY A 42 -3.10 11.93 1.40
C GLY A 42 -3.86 10.71 1.93
N GLU A 43 -5.12 10.91 2.32
CA GLU A 43 -6.02 9.85 2.82
C GLU A 43 -6.53 8.88 1.72
N TYR A 44 -6.30 9.20 0.44
CA TYR A 44 -6.91 8.47 -0.67
C TYR A 44 -6.00 7.35 -1.20
N PRO A 45 -6.43 6.08 -1.18
CA PRO A 45 -5.71 5.00 -1.84
C PRO A 45 -5.81 5.15 -3.36
N LEU A 46 -4.69 4.94 -4.06
CA LEU A 46 -4.61 5.07 -5.52
C LEU A 46 -4.52 3.72 -6.22
N THR A 47 -3.55 2.89 -5.82
CA THR A 47 -3.29 1.60 -6.49
C THR A 47 -2.50 0.64 -5.59
N VAL A 48 -2.56 -0.64 -5.94
CA VAL A 48 -1.74 -1.71 -5.33
C VAL A 48 -0.78 -2.24 -6.37
N LEU A 49 0.51 -2.25 -6.04
CA LEU A 49 1.58 -2.72 -6.93
C LEU A 49 1.98 -4.16 -6.59
N ALA A 50 2.33 -4.92 -7.62
CA ALA A 50 2.93 -6.25 -7.50
C ALA A 50 4.38 -6.17 -6.97
N PRO A 51 4.96 -7.28 -6.45
CA PRO A 51 6.36 -7.29 -6.05
C PRO A 51 7.27 -6.88 -7.22
N GLY A 52 8.32 -6.12 -6.94
CA GLY A 52 9.30 -5.68 -7.94
C GLY A 52 8.87 -4.47 -8.79
N MET A 53 7.63 -4.01 -8.70
CA MET A 53 7.22 -2.74 -9.30
C MET A 53 7.74 -1.56 -8.46
N ALA A 54 8.26 -0.55 -9.13
CA ALA A 54 8.70 0.70 -8.48
C ALA A 54 7.48 1.53 -8.06
N ALA A 55 7.47 1.98 -6.82
CA ALA A 55 6.50 2.95 -6.32
C ALA A 55 7.05 4.38 -6.47
N PHE A 56 6.15 5.36 -6.46
CA PHE A 56 6.47 6.78 -6.47
C PHE A 56 6.03 7.43 -5.16
N GLY A 57 6.72 8.49 -4.74
CA GLY A 57 6.41 9.23 -3.52
C GLY A 57 7.16 8.73 -2.29
N LEU A 58 6.79 9.27 -1.13
CA LEU A 58 7.45 8.97 0.15
C LEU A 58 7.07 7.57 0.65
N GLU A 59 8.06 6.78 1.05
CA GLU A 59 7.81 5.52 1.76
C GLU A 59 7.38 5.82 3.20
N ILE A 60 6.30 5.17 3.64
CA ILE A 60 5.74 5.32 4.99
C ILE A 60 5.73 3.98 5.71
N ASP A 61 5.65 4.03 7.05
CA ASP A 61 5.55 2.86 7.91
C ASP A 61 4.11 2.36 8.18
#